data_AF-W6JY70-F1
#
_entry.id   AF-W6JY70-F1
#
_cell.length_a   1.000
_cell.length_b   1.000
_cell.length_c   1.000
_cell.angle_alpha   90.00
_cell.angle_beta   90.00
_cell.angle_gamma   90.00
#
_symmetry.space_group_name_H-M   'P 1'
#
loop_
_entity.id
_entity.type
_entity.pdbx_description
1 polymer ?
#
loop_
_entity_poly.entity_id
_entity_poly.type
_entity_poly.pdbx_seq_one_letter_code
_entity_poly.pdbx_strand_id
1 'polypeptide(L)'
;MTVYVDDMLKDAAVRNGDHTVRGRWSHLMADTSSELLDFAAALGLNRSWLQKPGSPLEHFDITAGKRLRALELGAVQITYGEGGHLTRAKRAGVTFDLQLLRENPRAFEAALALPTHRPAPGRPTRVRLSRSAGFTLPPNTVSVAAPTRWANPFRPAARTPEANHAAVEHFTAYLRRNPALVEEAVAALRGRNLACWCAPYLACHADVWLALVNESAGTNHG
;
A
#
# COMPACT_ATOMS: atom_id res chain seq x y z
N MET A 1 7.24 11.54 0.72
CA MET A 1 6.32 11.50 -0.43
C MET A 1 7.10 12.01 -1.60
N THR A 2 7.67 11.04 -2.31
CA THR A 2 8.84 11.22 -3.17
C THR A 2 8.61 10.43 -4.45
N VAL A 3 8.93 11.05 -5.58
CA VAL A 3 8.97 10.38 -6.88
C VAL A 3 10.41 9.98 -7.16
N TYR A 4 10.60 8.76 -7.61
CA TYR A 4 11.89 8.14 -7.87
C TYR A 4 12.02 7.77 -9.34
N VAL A 5 13.24 7.88 -9.88
CA VAL A 5 13.57 7.37 -11.20
C VAL A 5 14.84 6.54 -11.13
N ASP A 6 14.79 5.31 -11.65
CA ASP A 6 15.93 4.40 -11.58
C ASP A 6 16.99 4.67 -12.66
N ASP A 7 18.16 4.09 -12.50
CA ASP A 7 19.27 4.12 -13.45
C ASP A 7 19.30 2.93 -14.42
N MET A 8 18.19 2.19 -14.55
CA MET A 8 18.16 0.94 -15.33
C MET A 8 18.67 1.13 -16.77
N LEU A 9 18.24 2.20 -17.46
CA LEU A 9 18.68 2.58 -18.81
C LEU A 9 18.78 1.41 -19.79
N LYS A 10 17.84 0.47 -19.72
CA LYS A 10 17.85 -0.77 -20.50
C LYS A 10 17.51 -0.49 -21.95
N ASP A 11 18.32 -1.00 -22.88
CA ASP A 11 18.01 -0.94 -24.30
C ASP A 11 16.78 -1.80 -24.63
N ALA A 12 15.74 -1.16 -25.16
CA ALA A 12 14.51 -1.83 -25.55
C ALA A 12 13.81 -1.11 -26.71
N ALA A 13 12.99 -1.89 -27.42
CA ALA A 13 12.09 -1.43 -28.46
C ALA A 13 10.65 -1.69 -28.01
N VAL A 14 9.91 -0.64 -27.67
CA VAL A 14 8.54 -0.72 -27.15
C VAL A 14 7.57 -0.25 -28.22
N ARG A 15 6.57 -1.07 -28.53
CA ARG A 15 5.53 -0.72 -29.50
C ARG A 15 4.51 0.22 -28.86
N ASN A 16 4.23 1.33 -29.53
CA ASN A 16 3.21 2.31 -29.15
C ASN A 16 2.33 2.59 -30.38
N GLY A 17 1.19 1.88 -30.46
CA GLY A 17 0.34 1.87 -31.64
C GLY A 17 1.07 1.34 -32.88
N ASP A 18 1.16 2.16 -33.92
CA ASP A 18 1.81 1.83 -35.19
C ASP A 18 3.31 2.17 -35.22
N HIS A 19 3.82 2.75 -34.14
CA HIS A 19 5.22 3.15 -34.03
C HIS A 19 5.97 2.29 -32.99
N THR A 20 7.26 2.10 -33.21
CA THR A 20 8.15 1.45 -32.23
C THR A 20 9.14 2.48 -31.72
N VAL A 21 9.12 2.72 -30.41
CA VAL A 21 10.07 3.61 -29.74
C VAL A 21 11.27 2.77 -29.30
N ARG A 22 12.44 3.06 -29.87
CA ARG A 22 13.71 2.42 -29.52
C ARG A 22 14.53 3.37 -28.66
N GLY A 23 15.16 2.84 -27.62
CA GLY A 23 16.06 3.62 -26.77
C GLY A 23 16.36 2.92 -25.46
N ARG A 24 16.92 3.69 -24.54
CA ARG A 24 17.18 3.27 -23.16
C ARG A 24 16.02 3.66 -22.26
N TRP A 25 15.57 2.73 -21.43
CA TRP A 25 14.38 2.87 -20.61
C TRP A 25 14.70 2.70 -19.12
N SER A 26 13.99 3.46 -18.31
CA SER A 26 14.05 3.46 -16.84
C SER A 26 12.65 3.45 -16.27
N HIS A 27 12.51 3.08 -15.00
CA HIS A 27 11.22 3.11 -14.31
C HIS A 27 11.05 4.42 -13.51
N LEU A 28 9.86 4.99 -13.60
CA LEU A 28 9.37 6.05 -12.71
C LEU A 28 8.41 5.44 -11.68
N MET A 29 8.67 5.69 -10.40
CA MET A 29 7.93 5.14 -9.27
C MET A 29 7.70 6.25 -8.23
N ALA A 30 6.76 6.08 -7.30
CA ALA A 30 6.57 7.01 -6.18
C ALA A 30 6.13 6.27 -4.92
N ASP A 31 6.09 6.93 -3.76
CA ASP A 31 5.55 6.33 -2.52
C ASP A 31 4.06 5.98 -2.67
N THR A 32 3.28 6.86 -3.31
CA THR A 32 1.84 6.68 -3.53
C THR A 32 1.43 6.76 -5.00
N SER A 33 0.28 6.17 -5.31
CA SER A 33 -0.28 6.21 -6.68
C SER A 33 -0.63 7.64 -7.11
N SER A 34 -1.17 8.47 -6.21
CA SER A 34 -1.49 9.87 -6.52
C SER A 34 -0.23 10.66 -6.91
N GLU A 35 0.85 10.54 -6.15
CA GLU A 35 2.12 11.21 -6.48
C GLU A 35 2.67 10.78 -7.83
N LEU A 36 2.64 9.47 -8.10
CA LEU A 36 3.12 8.93 -9.37
C LEU A 36 2.31 9.47 -10.55
N LEU A 37 0.98 9.53 -10.40
CA LEU A 37 0.07 10.01 -11.42
C LEU A 37 0.21 11.51 -11.68
N ASP A 38 0.31 12.32 -10.63
CA ASP A 38 0.47 13.77 -10.74
C ASP A 38 1.81 14.13 -11.39
N PHE A 39 2.89 13.43 -11.00
CA PHE A 39 4.20 13.63 -11.60
C PHE A 39 4.26 13.14 -13.05
N ALA A 40 3.59 12.02 -13.35
CA ALA A 40 3.49 11.52 -14.71
C ALA A 40 2.75 12.50 -15.63
N ALA A 41 1.69 13.15 -15.13
CA ALA A 41 0.99 14.21 -15.86
C ALA A 41 1.93 15.40 -16.13
N ALA A 42 2.72 15.83 -15.14
CA ALA A 42 3.72 16.90 -15.32
C ALA A 42 4.83 16.53 -16.35
N LEU A 43 5.15 15.24 -16.50
CA LEU A 43 6.05 14.72 -17.53
C LEU A 43 5.39 14.49 -18.90
N GLY A 44 4.10 14.81 -19.04
CA GLY A 44 3.33 14.55 -20.25
C GLY A 44 3.25 13.05 -20.58
N LEU A 45 3.12 12.19 -19.57
CA LEU A 45 2.84 10.76 -19.73
C LEU A 45 1.33 10.53 -19.72
N ASN A 46 0.85 9.61 -20.56
CA ASN A 46 -0.55 9.22 -20.53
C ASN A 46 -0.82 8.34 -19.31
N ARG A 47 -1.86 8.65 -18.54
CA ARG A 47 -2.31 7.86 -17.38
C ARG A 47 -2.52 6.37 -17.71
N SER A 48 -2.94 6.04 -18.93
CA SER A 48 -3.16 4.65 -19.35
C SER A 48 -1.87 3.82 -19.49
N TRP A 49 -0.70 4.47 -19.51
CA TRP A 49 0.61 3.79 -19.55
C TRP A 49 1.08 3.31 -18.18
N LEU A 50 0.30 3.57 -17.13
CA LEU A 50 0.59 3.10 -15.78
C LEU A 50 0.58 1.57 -15.74
N GLN A 51 1.69 0.97 -15.34
CA GLN A 51 1.78 -0.47 -15.20
C GLN A 51 1.40 -0.89 -13.78
N LYS A 52 0.69 -2.02 -13.68
CA LYS A 52 0.32 -2.67 -12.40
C LYS A 52 -0.36 -1.70 -11.41
N PRO A 53 -1.43 -0.99 -11.83
CA PRO A 53 -2.08 0.03 -11.01
C PRO A 53 -2.48 -0.49 -9.62
N GLY A 54 -2.26 0.38 -8.63
CA GLY A 54 -2.51 0.17 -7.22
C GLY A 54 -1.53 -0.77 -6.51
N SER A 55 -0.71 -1.51 -7.25
CA SER A 55 0.15 -2.54 -6.66
C SER A 55 1.49 -1.94 -6.17
N PRO A 56 2.24 -2.67 -5.31
CA PRO A 56 3.61 -2.26 -4.95
C PRO A 56 4.58 -2.18 -6.13
N LEU A 57 4.22 -2.77 -7.28
CA LEU A 57 4.98 -2.75 -8.53
C LEU A 57 4.50 -1.65 -9.48
N GLU A 58 3.68 -0.71 -9.02
CA GLU A 58 3.16 0.36 -9.86
C GLU A 58 4.29 1.30 -10.35
N HIS A 59 4.39 1.48 -11.66
CA HIS A 59 5.43 2.30 -12.31
C HIS A 59 5.03 2.76 -13.73
N PHE A 60 5.78 3.72 -14.27
CA PHE A 60 5.83 4.01 -15.70
C PHE A 60 7.19 3.63 -16.29
N ASP A 61 7.19 3.09 -17.50
CA ASP A 61 8.40 3.01 -18.33
C ASP A 61 8.63 4.34 -19.03
N ILE A 62 9.81 4.93 -18.83
CA ILE A 62 10.17 6.22 -19.42
C ILE A 62 11.48 6.13 -20.20
N THR A 63 11.57 6.86 -21.29
CA THR A 63 12.78 6.95 -22.12
C THR A 63 13.88 7.74 -21.39
N ALA A 64 15.14 7.56 -21.80
CA ALA A 64 16.28 8.28 -21.23
C ALA A 64 16.12 9.81 -21.24
N GLY A 65 15.50 10.38 -22.28
CA GLY A 65 15.18 11.82 -22.31
C GLY A 65 14.15 12.22 -21.26
N LYS A 66 13.07 11.43 -21.09
CA LYS A 66 12.09 11.67 -20.02
C LYS A 66 12.66 11.44 -18.64
N ARG A 67 13.63 10.53 -18.47
CA ARG A 67 14.38 10.35 -17.23
C ARG A 67 15.14 11.61 -16.84
N LEU A 68 15.89 12.21 -17.78
CA LEU A 68 16.58 13.47 -17.51
C LEU A 68 15.59 14.56 -17.10
N ARG A 69 14.46 14.65 -17.82
CA ARG A 69 13.40 15.60 -17.47
C ARG A 69 12.79 15.33 -16.08
N ALA A 70 12.65 14.06 -15.68
CA ALA A 70 12.16 13.70 -14.35
C ALA A 70 13.12 14.19 -13.26
N LEU A 71 14.43 14.03 -13.46
CA LEU A 71 15.44 14.54 -12.53
C LEU A 71 15.39 16.07 -12.41
N GLU A 72 15.25 16.78 -13.54
CA GLU A 72 15.09 18.24 -13.55
C GLU A 72 13.83 18.71 -12.79
N LEU A 73 12.76 17.92 -12.81
CA LEU A 73 11.52 18.17 -12.07
C LEU A 73 11.58 17.72 -10.60
N GLY A 74 12.73 17.23 -10.13
CA GLY A 74 12.94 16.86 -8.73
C GLY A 74 12.65 15.40 -8.41
N ALA A 75 12.52 14.51 -9.39
CA ALA A 75 12.53 13.08 -9.12
C ALA A 75 13.88 12.67 -8.51
N VAL A 76 13.85 11.87 -7.46
CA VAL A 76 15.05 11.37 -6.79
C VAL A 76 15.65 10.21 -7.59
N GLN A 77 16.92 10.35 -7.94
CA GLN A 77 17.65 9.26 -8.59
C GLN A 77 17.87 8.09 -7.61
N ILE A 78 17.50 6.91 -8.06
CA ILE A 78 17.79 5.65 -7.38
C ILE A 78 18.47 4.67 -8.33
N THR A 79 19.09 3.64 -7.79
CA THR A 79 19.53 2.49 -8.58
C THR A 79 18.36 1.57 -8.90
N TYR A 80 18.48 0.75 -9.95
CA TYR A 80 17.51 -0.31 -10.21
C TYR A 80 17.30 -1.24 -9.00
N GLY A 81 18.39 -1.55 -8.27
CA GLY A 81 18.34 -2.34 -7.04
C GLY A 81 17.56 -1.64 -5.92
N GLU A 82 17.76 -0.34 -5.72
CA GLU A 82 16.99 0.48 -4.76
C GLU A 82 15.50 0.51 -5.12
N GLY A 83 15.13 0.48 -6.41
CA GLY A 83 13.74 0.31 -6.84
C GLY A 83 13.10 -1.00 -6.37
N GLY A 84 13.89 -2.07 -6.31
CA GLY A 84 13.49 -3.33 -5.68
C GLY A 84 13.22 -3.18 -4.18
N HIS A 85 14.00 -2.36 -3.46
CA HIS A 85 13.79 -2.09 -2.04
C HIS A 85 12.53 -1.24 -1.80
N LEU A 86 12.27 -0.23 -2.64
CA LEU A 86 11.01 0.53 -2.64
C LEU A 86 9.80 -0.41 -2.79
N THR A 87 9.85 -1.34 -3.75
CA THR A 87 8.79 -2.34 -3.94
C THR A 87 8.58 -3.19 -2.68
N ARG A 88 9.66 -3.59 -2.01
CA ARG A 88 9.59 -4.37 -0.76
C ARG A 88 9.03 -3.56 0.40
N ALA A 89 9.44 -2.29 0.55
CA ALA A 89 8.90 -1.37 1.54
C ALA A 89 7.38 -1.19 1.36
N LYS A 90 6.92 -0.94 0.13
CA LYS A 90 5.49 -0.88 -0.22
C LYS A 90 4.75 -2.18 0.13
N ARG A 91 5.32 -3.36 -0.20
CA ARG A 91 4.71 -4.66 0.16
C ARG A 91 4.58 -4.85 1.67
N ALA A 92 5.56 -4.37 2.42
CA ALA A 92 5.56 -4.36 3.87
C ALA A 92 4.76 -3.18 4.46
N GLY A 93 4.22 -2.26 3.65
CA GLY A 93 3.51 -1.09 4.19
C GLY A 93 4.37 -0.23 5.13
N VAL A 94 5.69 -0.21 4.91
CA VAL A 94 6.61 0.67 5.63
C VAL A 94 7.10 1.77 4.69
N THR A 95 7.40 2.94 5.24
CA THR A 95 7.97 4.05 4.46
C THR A 95 9.30 3.65 3.86
N PHE A 96 9.50 3.97 2.57
CA PHE A 96 10.78 3.76 1.93
C PHE A 96 11.76 4.86 2.33
N ASP A 97 12.66 4.54 3.25
CA ASP A 97 13.74 5.43 3.68
C ASP A 97 15.01 5.16 2.87
N LEU A 98 15.20 5.95 1.80
CA LEU A 98 16.36 5.85 0.92
C LEU A 98 17.67 6.19 1.64
N GLN A 99 17.64 7.12 2.60
CA GLN A 99 18.82 7.50 3.36
C GLN A 99 19.26 6.35 4.27
N LEU A 100 18.32 5.77 5.02
CA LEU A 100 18.59 4.60 5.85
C LEU A 100 19.09 3.42 5.02
N LEU A 101 18.52 3.18 3.85
CA LEU A 101 18.98 2.13 2.95
C LEU A 101 20.46 2.34 2.55
N ARG A 102 20.87 3.57 2.26
CA ARG A 102 22.24 3.88 1.84
C ARG A 102 23.24 3.88 2.99
N GLU A 103 22.86 4.42 4.15
CA GLU A 103 23.74 4.56 5.31
C GLU A 103 23.82 3.28 6.15
N ASN A 104 22.72 2.56 6.29
CA ASN A 104 22.63 1.35 7.10
C ASN A 104 21.64 0.31 6.50
N PRO A 105 22.05 -0.39 5.42
CA PRO A 105 21.22 -1.39 4.77
C PRO A 105 20.69 -2.47 5.72
N ARG A 106 21.48 -2.86 6.73
CA ARG A 106 21.05 -3.87 7.72
C ARG A 106 19.89 -3.39 8.58
N ALA A 107 19.90 -2.12 8.99
CA ALA A 107 18.80 -1.53 9.74
C ALA A 107 17.55 -1.38 8.85
N PHE A 108 17.72 -1.00 7.58
CA PHE A 108 16.63 -1.00 6.61
C PHE A 108 16.00 -2.39 6.44
N GLU A 109 16.83 -3.43 6.26
CA GLU A 109 16.36 -4.82 6.15
C GLU A 109 15.64 -5.28 7.43
N ALA A 110 16.15 -4.91 8.60
CA ALA A 110 15.48 -5.16 9.86
C ALA A 110 14.11 -4.46 9.93
N ALA A 111 14.02 -3.21 9.45
CA ALA A 111 12.76 -2.47 9.40
C ALA A 111 11.73 -3.12 8.45
N LEU A 112 12.17 -3.70 7.32
CA LEU A 112 11.31 -4.48 6.43
C LEU A 112 10.84 -5.81 7.07
N ALA A 113 11.70 -6.43 7.88
CA ALA A 113 11.44 -7.71 8.53
C ALA A 113 10.61 -7.56 9.80
N LEU A 114 10.55 -6.37 10.40
CA LEU A 114 9.66 -6.10 11.51
C LEU A 114 8.22 -6.31 11.04
N PRO A 115 7.40 -7.07 11.80
CA PRO A 115 5.99 -7.16 11.50
C PRO A 115 5.46 -5.73 11.44
N THR A 116 4.78 -5.44 10.34
CA THR A 116 4.21 -4.14 9.95
C THR A 116 3.20 -3.60 10.99
N HIS A 117 3.01 -4.35 12.08
CA HIS A 117 2.37 -4.00 13.31
C HIS A 117 3.12 -4.64 14.49
N ARG A 118 4.17 -3.98 14.98
CA ARG A 118 4.32 -3.89 16.45
C ARG A 118 3.46 -2.69 16.84
N PRO A 119 2.32 -2.89 17.53
CA PRO A 119 1.55 -1.76 18.03
C PRO A 119 2.49 -0.86 18.82
N ALA A 120 2.37 0.46 18.65
CA ALA A 120 2.75 1.37 19.72
C ALA A 120 2.05 0.85 20.99
N PRO A 121 2.75 0.68 22.12
CA PRO A 121 2.14 0.13 23.32
C PRO A 121 0.89 0.96 23.68
N GLY A 122 -0.28 0.31 23.66
CA GLY A 122 -1.55 0.89 24.10
C GLY A 122 -2.63 1.15 23.04
N ARG A 123 -2.36 1.06 21.72
CA ARG A 123 -3.42 1.22 20.69
C ARG A 123 -3.71 -0.08 19.94
N PRO A 124 -5.00 -0.46 19.75
CA PRO A 124 -5.39 -1.57 18.89
C PRO A 124 -4.92 -1.40 17.45
N THR A 125 -4.58 -2.51 16.80
CA THR A 125 -3.93 -2.52 15.48
C THR A 125 -4.45 -3.58 14.53
N ARG A 126 -4.19 -3.40 13.23
CA ARG A 126 -4.49 -4.41 12.21
C ARG A 126 -3.44 -5.52 12.28
N VAL A 127 -3.83 -6.75 12.00
CA VAL A 127 -2.89 -7.87 11.87
C VAL A 127 -3.14 -8.57 10.55
N ARG A 128 -2.09 -8.82 9.77
CA ARG A 128 -2.21 -9.66 8.57
C ARG A 128 -2.10 -11.13 8.97
N LEU A 129 -3.15 -11.90 8.67
CA LEU A 129 -3.13 -13.36 8.78
C LEU A 129 -2.11 -13.95 7.82
N SER A 130 -1.40 -14.99 8.27
CA SER A 130 -0.43 -15.73 7.46
C SER A 130 -0.70 -17.24 7.53
N ARG A 131 -0.34 -17.93 6.44
CA ARG A 131 -0.30 -19.40 6.36
C ARG A 131 1.11 -19.97 6.51
N SER A 132 2.12 -19.11 6.72
CA SER A 132 3.49 -19.55 6.94
C SER A 132 3.57 -20.48 8.15
N ALA A 133 4.35 -21.55 8.03
CA ALA A 133 4.61 -22.46 9.15
C ALA A 133 5.14 -21.68 10.37
N GLY A 134 4.60 -21.97 11.55
CA GLY A 134 4.95 -21.28 12.80
C GLY A 134 4.22 -19.96 13.07
N PHE A 135 3.37 -19.48 12.15
CA PHE A 135 2.54 -18.30 12.43
C PHE A 135 1.55 -18.59 13.56
N THR A 136 1.64 -17.80 14.63
CA THR A 136 0.64 -17.77 15.70
C THR A 136 -0.01 -16.40 15.70
N LEU A 137 -1.33 -16.37 15.85
CA LEU A 137 -2.06 -15.12 15.96
C LEU A 137 -1.56 -14.35 17.19
N PRO A 138 -1.12 -13.08 17.06
CA PRO A 138 -0.58 -12.34 18.20
C PRO A 138 -1.59 -12.26 19.35
N PRO A 139 -1.14 -12.19 20.62
CA PRO A 139 -2.03 -12.00 21.75
C PRO A 139 -2.95 -10.79 21.56
N ASN A 140 -4.12 -10.83 22.21
CA ASN A 140 -5.14 -9.78 22.11
C ASN A 140 -5.65 -9.51 20.68
N THR A 141 -5.60 -10.50 19.79
CA THR A 141 -6.04 -10.35 18.39
C THR A 141 -7.28 -11.20 18.09
N VAL A 142 -8.27 -10.59 17.46
CA VAL A 142 -9.50 -11.25 16.99
C VAL A 142 -9.51 -11.28 15.47
N SER A 143 -9.80 -12.43 14.87
CA SER A 143 -10.01 -12.51 13.42
C SER A 143 -11.33 -11.87 13.03
N VAL A 144 -11.29 -10.98 12.04
CA VAL A 144 -12.47 -10.44 11.36
C VAL A 144 -12.59 -10.98 9.94
N ALA A 145 -11.80 -11.99 9.56
CA ALA A 145 -11.90 -12.63 8.25
C ALA A 145 -13.14 -13.55 8.15
N ALA A 146 -13.56 -13.88 6.93
CA ALA A 146 -14.57 -14.92 6.72
C ALA A 146 -14.13 -16.26 7.35
N PRO A 147 -15.04 -17.06 7.96
CA PRO A 147 -16.50 -16.88 7.98
C PRO A 147 -17.04 -16.15 9.22
N THR A 148 -16.21 -15.35 9.91
CA THR A 148 -16.68 -14.65 11.12
C THR A 148 -17.81 -13.66 10.79
N ARG A 149 -18.65 -13.37 11.80
CA ARG A 149 -19.71 -12.37 11.72
C ARG A 149 -19.21 -10.93 11.43
N TRP A 150 -17.91 -10.68 11.58
CA TRP A 150 -17.27 -9.39 11.32
C TRP A 150 -16.67 -9.31 9.90
N ALA A 151 -16.81 -10.37 9.11
CA ALA A 151 -16.27 -10.42 7.76
C ALA A 151 -16.93 -9.40 6.84
N ASN A 152 -16.14 -8.87 5.90
CA ASN A 152 -16.69 -8.12 4.79
C ASN A 152 -17.50 -9.08 3.87
N PRO A 153 -18.82 -8.89 3.69
CA PRO A 153 -19.63 -9.70 2.79
C PRO A 153 -19.39 -9.36 1.31
N PHE A 154 -18.78 -8.20 1.01
CA PHE A 154 -18.44 -7.77 -0.34
C PHE A 154 -17.06 -8.28 -0.73
N ARG A 155 -16.99 -9.04 -1.83
CA ARG A 155 -15.72 -9.51 -2.40
C ARG A 155 -15.24 -8.53 -3.49
N PRO A 156 -13.93 -8.23 -3.56
CA PRO A 156 -13.37 -7.46 -4.68
C PRO A 156 -13.69 -8.14 -6.02
N ALA A 157 -14.16 -7.35 -6.99
CA ALA A 157 -14.53 -7.86 -8.33
C ALA A 157 -13.33 -8.37 -9.13
N ALA A 158 -12.13 -7.88 -8.81
CA ALA A 158 -10.87 -8.30 -9.41
C ALA A 158 -9.75 -8.29 -8.36
N ARG A 159 -8.61 -8.91 -8.70
CA ARG A 159 -7.39 -8.86 -7.85
C ARG A 159 -6.62 -7.56 -8.08
N THR A 160 -7.29 -6.42 -7.96
CA THR A 160 -6.67 -5.10 -8.03
C THR A 160 -6.93 -4.29 -6.77
N PRO A 161 -6.07 -3.31 -6.45
CA PRO A 161 -6.22 -2.50 -5.25
C PRO A 161 -7.44 -1.59 -5.31
N GLU A 162 -7.82 -1.11 -6.50
CA GLU A 162 -9.05 -0.34 -6.74
C GLU A 162 -10.29 -1.18 -6.46
N ALA A 163 -10.33 -2.42 -6.97
CA ALA A 163 -11.45 -3.33 -6.72
C ALA A 163 -11.54 -3.70 -5.23
N ASN A 164 -10.40 -3.81 -4.55
CA ASN A 164 -10.35 -4.07 -3.13
C ASN A 164 -10.81 -2.84 -2.31
N HIS A 165 -10.42 -1.63 -2.72
CA HIS A 165 -10.90 -0.38 -2.13
C HIS A 165 -12.42 -0.24 -2.27
N ALA A 166 -12.96 -0.46 -3.47
CA ALA A 166 -14.41 -0.42 -3.71
C ALA A 166 -15.18 -1.41 -2.82
N ALA A 167 -14.65 -2.63 -2.61
CA ALA A 167 -15.26 -3.60 -1.69
C ALA A 167 -15.25 -3.12 -0.23
N VAL A 168 -14.22 -2.37 0.20
CA VAL A 168 -14.16 -1.76 1.54
C VAL A 168 -15.09 -0.55 1.65
N GLU A 169 -15.27 0.23 0.59
CA GLU A 169 -16.26 1.31 0.55
C GLU A 169 -17.69 0.78 0.66
N HIS A 170 -18.02 -0.27 -0.09
CA HIS A 170 -19.32 -0.95 0.03
C HIS A 170 -19.56 -1.49 1.45
N PHE A 171 -18.51 -2.08 2.05
CA PHE A 171 -18.58 -2.53 3.44
C PHE A 171 -18.86 -1.39 4.42
N THR A 172 -18.14 -0.28 4.27
CA THR A 172 -18.33 0.92 5.11
C THR A 172 -19.76 1.45 4.97
N ALA A 173 -20.28 1.50 3.74
CA ALA A 173 -21.64 1.94 3.46
C ALA A 173 -22.70 0.96 3.99
N TYR A 174 -22.40 -0.34 4.03
CA TYR A 174 -23.22 -1.36 4.65
C TYR A 174 -23.26 -1.19 6.18
N LEU A 175 -22.12 -0.99 6.84
CA LEU A 175 -22.07 -0.79 8.29
C LEU A 175 -22.87 0.45 8.74
N ARG A 176 -22.80 1.56 7.98
CA ARG A 176 -23.63 2.75 8.24
C ARG A 176 -25.13 2.47 8.22
N ARG A 177 -25.57 1.47 7.45
CA ARG A 177 -26.98 1.05 7.36
C ARG A 177 -27.35 -0.04 8.37
N ASN A 178 -26.38 -0.56 9.12
CA ASN A 178 -26.55 -1.65 10.08
C ASN A 178 -25.95 -1.26 11.44
N PRO A 179 -26.48 -0.24 12.13
CA PRO A 179 -25.91 0.27 13.38
C PRO A 179 -25.87 -0.78 14.50
N ALA A 180 -26.88 -1.66 14.60
CA ALA A 180 -26.88 -2.75 15.58
C ALA A 180 -25.66 -3.67 15.44
N LEU A 181 -25.24 -3.98 14.19
CA LEU A 181 -24.02 -4.76 13.95
C LEU A 181 -22.77 -4.03 14.44
N VAL A 182 -22.73 -2.70 14.33
CA VAL A 182 -21.63 -1.87 14.82
C VAL A 182 -21.60 -1.87 16.35
N GLU A 183 -22.75 -1.75 17.02
CA GLU A 183 -22.85 -1.82 18.48
C GLU A 183 -22.36 -3.16 19.02
N GLU A 184 -22.76 -4.26 18.39
CA GLU A 184 -22.28 -5.59 18.75
C GLU A 184 -20.77 -5.74 18.50
N ALA A 185 -20.26 -5.17 17.41
CA ALA A 185 -18.83 -5.13 17.12
C ALA A 185 -18.07 -4.32 18.16
N VAL A 186 -18.60 -3.17 18.61
CA VAL A 186 -18.01 -2.35 19.67
C VAL A 186 -17.89 -3.18 20.95
N ALA A 187 -18.95 -3.87 21.36
CA ALA A 187 -18.93 -4.70 22.57
C ALA A 187 -17.90 -5.85 22.48
N ALA A 188 -17.74 -6.46 21.30
CA ALA A 188 -16.89 -7.63 21.12
C ALA A 188 -15.42 -7.31 20.79
N LEU A 189 -15.16 -6.21 20.09
CA LEU A 189 -13.88 -5.94 19.42
C LEU A 189 -13.11 -4.73 19.99
N ARG A 190 -13.75 -3.86 20.79
CA ARG A 190 -13.07 -2.70 21.37
C ARG A 190 -11.82 -3.13 22.15
N GLY A 191 -10.71 -2.42 21.92
CA GLY A 191 -9.43 -2.74 22.56
C GLY A 191 -8.69 -3.96 22.00
N ARG A 192 -9.23 -4.66 20.99
CA ARG A 192 -8.60 -5.83 20.35
C ARG A 192 -7.88 -5.45 19.07
N ASN A 193 -6.73 -6.08 18.82
CA ASN A 193 -6.15 -6.09 17.47
C ASN A 193 -7.08 -6.88 16.53
N LEU A 194 -7.19 -6.46 15.27
CA LEU A 194 -8.11 -7.09 14.32
C LEU A 194 -7.35 -7.71 13.15
N ALA A 195 -7.55 -9.01 12.93
CA ALA A 195 -6.83 -9.77 11.92
C ALA A 195 -7.64 -10.03 10.63
N CYS A 196 -6.99 -9.82 9.48
CA CYS A 196 -7.55 -10.09 8.16
C CYS A 196 -6.47 -10.61 7.19
N TRP A 197 -6.87 -11.17 6.04
CA TRP A 197 -5.98 -11.67 5.00
C TRP A 197 -5.44 -10.61 4.03
N CYS A 198 -6.07 -9.42 3.97
CA CYS A 198 -5.67 -8.36 3.04
C CYS A 198 -4.18 -8.00 3.20
N ALA A 199 -3.47 -7.84 2.09
CA ALA A 199 -2.08 -7.38 2.11
C ALA A 199 -1.98 -5.97 2.74
N PRO A 200 -0.83 -5.62 3.36
CA PRO A 200 -0.72 -4.38 4.15
C PRO A 200 -1.04 -3.11 3.34
N TYR A 201 -0.64 -3.08 2.07
CA TYR A 201 -0.87 -1.96 1.14
C TYR A 201 -2.29 -1.88 0.58
N LEU A 202 -3.15 -2.85 0.86
CA LEU A 202 -4.55 -2.83 0.43
C LEU A 202 -5.42 -2.22 1.52
N ALA A 203 -6.42 -1.42 1.11
CA ALA A 203 -7.55 -1.07 1.96
C ALA A 203 -8.10 -2.33 2.65
N CYS A 204 -8.49 -2.24 3.91
CA CYS A 204 -8.97 -3.41 4.62
C CYS A 204 -10.15 -3.09 5.52
N HIS A 205 -11.09 -4.04 5.59
CA HIS A 205 -12.23 -3.92 6.47
C HIS A 205 -11.84 -4.01 7.96
N ALA A 206 -10.68 -4.60 8.28
CA ALA A 206 -10.14 -4.56 9.65
C ALA A 206 -9.82 -3.12 10.08
N ASP A 207 -9.35 -2.26 9.16
CA ASP A 207 -9.08 -0.85 9.46
C ASP A 207 -10.38 -0.08 9.70
N VAL A 208 -11.44 -0.39 8.94
CA VAL A 208 -12.78 0.17 9.15
C VAL A 208 -13.31 -0.20 10.55
N TRP A 209 -13.18 -1.47 10.93
CA TRP A 209 -13.57 -1.89 12.28
C TRP A 209 -12.74 -1.22 13.37
N LEU A 210 -11.42 -1.15 13.22
CA LEU A 210 -10.54 -0.50 14.19
C LEU A 210 -10.93 0.96 14.43
N ALA A 211 -11.30 1.69 13.38
CA ALA A 211 -11.81 3.06 13.50
C ALA A 211 -13.13 3.07 14.29
N LEU A 212 -14.14 2.33 13.83
CA LEU A 212 -15.48 2.36 14.43
C LEU A 212 -15.52 1.91 15.89
N VAL A 213 -14.78 0.86 16.26
CA VAL A 213 -14.88 0.28 17.61
C VAL A 213 -14.07 1.03 18.66
N ASN A 214 -13.10 1.86 18.22
CA ASN A 214 -12.20 2.61 19.09
C ASN A 214 -12.40 4.14 19.02
N GLU A 215 -13.32 4.65 18.20
CA GLU A 215 -13.78 6.05 18.25
C GLU A 215 -14.62 6.26 19.52
N SER A 216 -13.98 6.58 20.66
CA SER A 216 -14.47 7.44 21.78
C SER A 216 -13.52 7.42 23.00
N ALA A 217 -12.62 8.41 23.09
CA ALA A 217 -11.97 8.86 24.34
C ALA A 217 -11.45 10.32 24.23
N GLY A 218 -12.21 11.22 23.60
CA GLY A 218 -11.72 12.57 23.28
C GLY A 218 -12.78 13.60 22.98
N THR A 219 -13.84 13.67 23.79
CA THR A 219 -14.73 14.85 23.83
C THR A 219 -15.26 15.05 25.24
N ASN A 220 -14.38 15.47 26.16
CA ASN A 220 -14.82 16.13 27.38
C ASN A 220 -15.46 17.46 26.96
N HIS A 221 -16.78 17.55 27.15
CA HIS A 221 -17.45 18.84 27.25
C HIS A 221 -17.28 19.29 28.70
N GLY A 222 -16.50 20.35 28.89
CA GLY A 222 -16.37 21.12 30.11
C GLY A 222 -16.34 22.59 29.74
#